data_AF-A0A7V3VXV2-F1
#
_entry.id   AF-A0A7V3VXV2-F1
#
_cell.length_a   1.000
_cell.length_b   1.000
_cell.length_c   1.000
_cell.angle_alpha   90.00
_cell.angle_beta   90.00
_cell.angle_gamma   90.00
#
_symmetry.space_group_name_H-M   'P 1'
#
loop_
_entity.id
_entity.type
_entity.pdbx_description
1 polymer ?
#
loop_
_entity_poly.entity_id
_entity_poly.type
_entity_poly.pdbx_seq_one_letter_code
_entity_poly.pdbx_strand_id
1 'polypeptide(L)'
;MHVVVWARVSSRQQREGYSIDAQLRGSRDKALKTGWHIVREFLVAESAKRGAKRVAFNQMLKWVGCNRPSALAEGVYLTEVM
;
A
#
# COMPACT_ATOMS: atom_id res chain seq x y z
N MET A 1 12.54 -5.00 11.61
CA MET A 1 11.07 -5.17 11.59
C MET A 1 10.62 -5.39 10.15
N HIS A 2 9.83 -6.44 9.87
CA HIS A 2 9.36 -6.74 8.51
C HIS A 2 8.00 -6.12 8.25
N VAL A 3 7.84 -5.45 7.10
CA VAL A 3 6.68 -4.61 6.81
C VAL A 3 6.13 -4.81 5.40
N VAL A 4 4.83 -4.60 5.24
CA VAL A 4 4.14 -4.67 3.96
C VAL A 4 3.62 -3.28 3.60
N VAL A 5 3.75 -2.88 2.34
CA VAL A 5 3.22 -1.60 1.82
C VAL A 5 1.95 -1.85 1.03
N TRP A 6 0.90 -1.07 1.31
CA TRP A 6 -0.33 -1.04 0.54
C TRP A 6 -0.55 0.37 -0.02
N ALA A 7 -0.47 0.53 -1.33
CA ALA A 7 -0.61 1.81 -2.02
C ALA A 7 -1.85 1.80 -2.92
N ARG A 8 -2.70 2.82 -2.80
CA ARG A 8 -3.88 3.01 -3.65
C ARG A 8 -4.06 4.49 -4.01
N VAL A 9 -4.57 4.74 -5.22
CA VAL A 9 -4.97 6.08 -5.66
C VAL A 9 -6.33 6.04 -6.33
N SER A 10 -7.10 7.13 -6.18
CA SER A 10 -8.26 7.42 -7.03
C SER A 10 -7.82 8.19 -8.29
N SER A 11 -8.59 8.16 -9.38
CA SER A 11 -8.31 8.95 -10.59
C SER A 11 -8.37 10.44 -10.30
N ARG A 12 -9.21 10.87 -9.34
CA ARG A 12 -9.22 12.26 -8.86
C ARG A 12 -7.84 12.66 -8.33
N GLN A 13 -7.23 11.84 -7.48
CA GLN A 13 -5.89 12.10 -6.95
C GLN A 13 -4.80 12.06 -8.02
N GLN A 14 -4.92 11.17 -9.00
CA GLN A 14 -3.99 11.14 -10.13
C GLN A 14 -4.05 12.44 -10.95
N ARG A 15 -5.24 13.05 -11.11
CA ARG A 15 -5.39 14.38 -11.74
C ARG A 15 -4.81 15.51 -10.90
N GLU A 16 -4.88 15.38 -9.57
CA GLU A 16 -4.29 16.32 -8.61
C GLU A 16 -2.76 16.12 -8.44
N GLY A 17 -2.14 15.22 -9.22
CA GLY A 17 -0.69 14.99 -9.22
C GLY A 17 -0.18 14.01 -8.17
N TYR A 18 -1.07 13.39 -7.38
CA TYR A 18 -0.71 12.32 -6.47
C TYR A 18 -0.60 10.99 -7.22
N SER A 19 0.64 10.54 -7.45
CA SER A 19 0.92 9.24 -8.07
C SER A 19 1.13 8.15 -7.03
N ILE A 20 0.85 6.90 -7.42
CA ILE A 20 1.21 5.71 -6.63
C ILE A 20 2.71 5.73 -6.31
N ASP A 21 3.54 6.14 -7.28
CA ASP A 21 4.99 6.22 -7.12
C ASP A 21 5.42 7.19 -6.01
N ALA A 22 4.72 8.32 -5.84
CA ALA A 22 5.00 9.26 -4.77
C ALA A 22 4.69 8.64 -3.39
N GLN A 23 3.57 7.91 -3.26
CA GLN A 23 3.22 7.20 -2.02
C GLN A 23 4.24 6.10 -1.69
N LEU A 24 4.69 5.35 -2.70
CA LEU A 24 5.72 4.32 -2.53
C LEU A 24 7.06 4.93 -2.09
N ARG A 25 7.49 6.03 -2.71
CA ARG A 25 8.74 6.71 -2.32
C ARG A 25 8.69 7.15 -0.86
N GLY A 26 7.60 7.76 -0.42
CA GLY A 26 7.43 8.14 0.99
C GLY A 26 7.45 6.94 1.94
N SER A 27 6.78 5.84 1.56
CA SER A 27 6.76 4.61 2.35
C SER A 27 8.14 3.94 2.45
N ARG A 28 8.88 3.91 1.33
CA ARG A 28 10.25 3.38 1.26
C ARG A 28 11.23 4.24 2.05
N ASP A 29 11.15 5.56 1.92
CA ASP A 29 12.00 6.50 2.66
C ASP A 29 11.77 6.37 4.18
N LYS A 30 10.50 6.28 4.61
CA LYS A 30 10.17 6.01 6.02
C LYS A 30 10.73 4.67 6.49
N ALA A 31 10.55 3.61 5.70
CA ALA A 31 11.08 2.28 6.04
C ALA A 31 12.60 2.28 6.16
N LEU A 32 13.30 2.95 5.25
CA LEU A 32 14.76 3.12 5.30
C LEU A 32 15.20 3.87 6.56
N LYS A 33 14.57 5.01 6.86
CA LYS A 33 14.88 5.82 8.05
C LYS A 33 14.64 5.09 9.38
N THR A 34 13.71 4.15 9.39
CA THR A 34 13.32 3.40 10.61
C THR A 34 13.96 2.01 10.70
N GLY A 35 14.75 1.59 9.71
CA GLY A 35 15.34 0.25 9.68
C GLY A 35 14.30 -0.87 9.46
N TRP A 36 13.20 -0.56 8.76
CA TRP A 36 12.18 -1.54 8.40
C TRP A 36 12.51 -2.21 7.07
N HIS A 37 12.29 -3.52 7.01
CA HIS A 37 12.47 -4.31 5.80
C HIS A 37 11.13 -4.49 5.10
N ILE A 38 10.96 -3.85 3.95
CA ILE A 38 9.76 -4.05 3.12
C ILE A 38 9.83 -5.43 2.49
N VAL A 39 8.92 -6.32 2.90
CA VAL A 39 8.86 -7.70 2.41
C VAL A 39 7.91 -7.85 1.21
N ARG A 40 6.97 -6.92 1.04
CA ARG A 40 6.09 -6.87 -0.13
C ARG A 40 5.40 -5.53 -0.30
N GLU A 41 5.07 -5.19 -1.54
CA GLU A 41 4.30 -4.01 -1.92
C GLU A 41 3.06 -4.45 -2.71
N PHE A 42 1.91 -3.89 -2.37
CA PHE A 42 0.63 -4.14 -3.02
C PHE A 42 0.07 -2.82 -3.56
N LEU A 43 -0.30 -2.81 -4.84
CA LEU A 43 -0.61 -1.60 -5.59
C LEU A 43 -2.00 -1.73 -6.21
N VAL A 44 -2.87 -0.74 -6.00
CA VAL A 44 -4.21 -0.73 -6.59
C VAL A 44 -4.52 0.63 -7.22
N ALA A 45 -4.62 0.64 -8.55
CA ALA A 45 -5.10 1.79 -9.31
C ALA A 45 -6.63 1.87 -9.30
N GLU A 46 -7.20 3.07 -9.42
CA GLU A 46 -8.66 3.26 -9.41
C GLU A 46 -9.38 2.56 -10.56
N SER A 47 -8.72 2.40 -11.71
CA SER A 47 -9.26 1.67 -12.87
C SER A 47 -9.58 0.20 -12.56
N ALA A 48 -9.11 -0.32 -11.43
CA ALA A 48 -9.56 -1.59 -10.89
C ALA A 48 -11.06 -1.52 -10.56
N LYS A 49 -11.87 -2.29 -11.31
CA LYS A 49 -13.30 -2.50 -11.02
C LYS A 49 -13.53 -2.73 -9.53
N ARG A 50 -14.68 -2.32 -8.97
CA ARG A 50 -14.99 -2.43 -7.52
C ARG A 50 -14.68 -3.80 -6.90
N GLY A 51 -14.82 -4.88 -7.68
CA GLY A 51 -14.41 -6.24 -7.29
C GLY A 51 -12.89 -6.46 -7.22
N ALA A 52 -12.11 -5.90 -8.15
CA ALA A 52 -10.65 -6.05 -8.20
C ALA A 52 -9.95 -5.42 -6.98
N LYS A 53 -10.47 -4.31 -6.44
CA LYS A 53 -9.97 -3.71 -5.19
C LYS A 53 -10.10 -4.68 -4.00
N ARG A 54 -11.26 -5.33 -3.87
CA ARG A 54 -11.52 -6.34 -2.83
C ARG A 54 -10.65 -7.57 -3.01
N VAL A 55 -10.47 -8.04 -4.26
CA VAL A 55 -9.61 -9.18 -4.57
C VAL A 55 -8.16 -8.90 -4.18
N ALA A 56 -7.61 -7.75 -4.58
CA ALA A 56 -6.25 -7.36 -4.24
C ALA A 56 -6.05 -7.23 -2.71
N PHE A 57 -7.02 -6.66 -2.01
CA PHE A 57 -6.98 -6.55 -0.56
C PHE A 57 -7.03 -7.93 0.12
N ASN A 58 -7.92 -8.82 -0.33
CA ASN A 58 -8.00 -10.18 0.19
C ASN A 58 -6.73 -10.99 -0.10
N GLN A 59 -6.08 -10.77 -1.25
CA GLN A 59 -4.78 -11.38 -1.57
C GLN A 59 -3.69 -10.89 -0.61
N MET A 60 -3.67 -9.59 -0.29
CA MET A 60 -2.77 -9.03 0.72
C MET A 60 -3.00 -9.69 2.08
N LEU A 61 -4.26 -9.76 2.55
CA LEU A 61 -4.60 -10.40 3.82
C LEU A 61 -4.20 -11.87 3.87
N LYS A 62 -4.47 -12.63 2.79
CA LYS A 62 -4.07 -14.03 2.69
C LYS A 62 -2.55 -14.18 2.76
N TRP A 63 -1.81 -13.31 2.06
CA TRP A 63 -0.35 -13.31 2.08
C TRP A 63 0.20 -13.02 3.48
N VAL A 64 -0.34 -12.01 4.17
CA VAL A 64 0.03 -11.67 5.55
C VAL A 64 -0.29 -12.82 6.50
N GLY A 65 -1.44 -13.47 6.34
CA GLY A 65 -1.83 -14.63 7.16
C GLY A 65 -0.88 -15.82 7.00
N CYS A 66 -0.40 -16.07 5.78
CA CYS A 66 0.57 -17.15 5.53
C CYS A 66 1.99 -16.81 6.02
N ASN A 67 2.43 -15.55 5.88
CA ASN A 67 3.83 -15.16 6.11
C ASN A 67 4.09 -14.47 7.46
N ARG A 68 3.03 -14.11 8.21
CA ARG A 68 3.03 -13.50 9.54
C ARG A 68 4.17 -12.47 9.76
N PRO A 69 4.27 -11.41 8.95
CA PRO A 69 5.25 -10.35 9.16
C PRO A 69 5.03 -9.68 10.53
N SER A 70 6.13 -9.41 11.24
CA SER A 70 6.15 -8.88 12.62
C SER A 70 5.47 -7.52 12.80
N ALA A 71 5.18 -6.81 11.71
CA ALA A 71 4.40 -5.59 11.74
C ALA A 71 3.73 -5.34 10.39
N LEU A 72 2.41 -5.18 10.41
CA LEU A 72 1.74 -4.35 9.44
C LEU A 72 2.21 -2.93 9.77
N ALA A 73 3.26 -2.44 9.10
CA ALA A 73 3.69 -1.06 9.27
C ALA A 73 2.47 -0.18 9.10
N GLU A 74 2.11 0.45 10.21
CA GLU A 74 1.07 1.44 10.30
C GLU A 74 1.33 2.50 9.23
N GLY A 75 0.54 2.36 8.18
CA GLY A 75 0.82 2.93 6.89
C GLY A 75 -0.20 2.44 5.87
N VAL A 76 -1.45 2.19 6.29
CA VAL A 76 -2.53 2.51 5.37
C VAL A 76 -2.54 4.03 5.30
N TYR A 77 -1.77 4.60 4.36
CA TYR A 77 -2.15 5.89 3.82
C TYR A 77 -3.44 5.63 3.04
N LEU A 78 -4.55 5.52 3.78
CA LEU A 78 -5.84 5.99 3.30
C LEU A 78 -5.61 7.50 3.16
N THR A 79 -5.01 7.93 2.05
CA THR A 79 -5.58 9.11 1.42
C THR A 79 -6.90 8.66 0.78
N GLU A 80 -7.86 8.23 1.60
CA GLU A 80 -9.16 8.85 1.42
C GLU A 80 -8.93 10.28 1.87
N VAL A 81 -8.58 11.13 0.92
CA VAL A 81 -9.10 12.48 1.02
C VAL A 81 -10.60 12.25 0.88
N MET A 82 -11.30 12.20 2.02
CA MET A 82 -12.73 12.49 2.00
C MET A 82 -12.93 13.87 1.39
#